data_AF-A0A7J6VLM1-F1
#
_entry.id   AF-A0A7J6VLM1-F1
#
_cell.length_a   1.000
_cell.length_b   1.000
_cell.length_c   1.000
_cell.angle_alpha   90.00
_cell.angle_beta   90.00
_cell.angle_gamma   90.00
#
_symmetry.space_group_name_H-M   'P 1'
#
loop_
_entity.id
_entity.type
_entity.pdbx_description
1 polymer ?
#
loop_
_entity_poly.entity_id
_entity_poly.type
_entity_poly.pdbx_seq_one_letter_code
_entity_poly.pdbx_strand_id
1 'polypeptide(L)'
;MHQAKLATICLVKEEGSLGIKDMRKWNQIAYMGLVFMLAKRAGSLWVQWVWNQHLQGKYLWTMSMPQDCSWVWRSVLKTREEAT
;
A
#
# COMPACT_ATOMS: atom_id res chain seq x y z
N MET A 1 -3.70 -26.63 18.14
CA MET A 1 -3.01 -25.42 17.63
C MET A 1 -3.92 -24.23 17.87
N HIS A 2 -3.64 -23.45 18.93
CA HIS A 2 -4.50 -22.36 19.38
C HIS A 2 -4.40 -21.19 18.39
N GLN A 3 -5.53 -20.84 17.75
CA GLN A 3 -5.67 -19.66 16.90
C GLN A 3 -5.57 -18.40 17.78
N ALA A 4 -4.36 -17.86 17.95
CA ALA A 4 -4.17 -16.56 18.57
C ALA A 4 -4.62 -15.47 17.58
N LYS A 5 -5.69 -14.76 17.92
CA LYS A 5 -6.21 -13.60 17.18
C LYS A 5 -5.07 -12.59 16.95
N LEU A 6 -4.74 -12.32 15.69
CA LEU A 6 -3.72 -11.35 15.28
C LEU A 6 -3.93 -9.94 15.90
N ALA A 7 -5.18 -9.62 16.25
CA ALA A 7 -5.56 -8.37 16.90
C ALA A 7 -4.96 -8.22 18.31
N THR A 8 -4.78 -9.32 19.06
CA THR A 8 -4.26 -9.28 20.43
C THR A 8 -2.76 -8.99 20.47
N ILE A 9 -2.02 -9.34 19.41
CA ILE A 9 -0.56 -9.19 19.33
C ILE A 9 -0.16 -7.74 19.01
N CYS A 10 -1.04 -6.99 18.33
CA CYS A 10 -0.74 -5.66 17.80
C CYS A 10 -1.17 -4.50 18.74
N LEU A 11 -1.53 -4.78 20.00
CA LEU A 11 -1.93 -3.75 20.96
C LEU A 11 -0.73 -2.86 21.31
N VAL A 12 -0.96 -1.55 21.24
CA VAL A 12 0.03 -0.49 21.41
C VAL A 12 0.56 -0.49 22.84
N LYS A 13 1.88 -0.65 22.95
CA LYS A 13 2.91 -0.44 23.99
C LYS A 13 2.59 -0.02 25.44
N GLU A 14 1.37 0.37 25.83
CA GLU A 14 1.11 0.75 27.23
C GLU A 14 0.90 -0.45 28.18
N GLU A 15 0.56 -1.63 27.66
CA GLU A 15 0.44 -2.83 28.49
C GLU A 15 1.33 -3.97 27.97
N GLY A 16 2.63 -3.92 28.24
CA GLY A 16 3.52 -5.10 28.20
C GLY A 16 3.51 -5.96 26.92
N SER A 17 3.07 -5.42 25.79
CA SER A 17 2.99 -6.13 24.52
C SER A 17 4.34 -6.14 23.82
N LEU A 18 4.59 -7.16 22.99
CA LEU A 18 5.92 -7.50 22.44
C LEU A 18 6.50 -6.46 21.44
N GLY A 19 5.97 -5.24 21.37
CA GLY A 19 6.44 -4.19 20.46
C GLY A 19 6.30 -4.55 18.97
N ILE A 20 5.54 -5.60 18.64
CA ILE A 20 5.32 -6.05 17.28
C ILE A 20 4.39 -5.04 16.60
N LYS A 21 4.96 -4.30 15.65
CA LYS A 21 4.21 -3.41 14.76
C LYS A 21 3.21 -4.24 13.96
N ASP A 22 1.97 -3.74 13.87
CA ASP A 22 0.95 -4.32 12.98
C ASP A 22 1.40 -4.18 11.52
N MET A 23 2.04 -5.21 10.99
CA MET A 23 2.59 -5.20 9.64
C MET A 23 1.52 -4.96 8.58
N ARG A 24 0.25 -5.31 8.86
CA ARG A 24 -0.84 -5.03 7.92
C ARG A 24 -1.12 -3.53 7.85
N LYS A 25 -1.22 -2.86 9.00
CA LYS A 25 -1.39 -1.40 9.06
C LYS A 25 -0.20 -0.67 8.45
N TRP A 26 1.02 -1.11 8.76
CA TRP A 26 2.23 -0.50 8.20
C TRP A 26 2.31 -0.68 6.68
N ASN A 27 1.96 -1.84 6.15
CA ASN A 27 1.88 -2.06 4.71
C ASN A 27 0.81 -1.18 4.06
N GLN A 28 -0.36 -1.04 4.68
CA GLN A 28 -1.42 -0.16 4.19
C GLN A 28 -0.94 1.30 4.11
N ILE A 29 -0.32 1.82 5.17
CA ILE A 29 0.26 3.17 5.18
C ILE A 29 1.35 3.32 4.11
N ALA A 30 2.21 2.30 3.94
CA ALA A 30 3.23 2.31 2.91
C ALA A 30 2.62 2.38 1.50
N TYR A 31 1.59 1.59 1.21
CA TYR A 31 0.88 1.65 -0.07
C TYR A 31 0.19 3.01 -0.29
N MET A 32 -0.43 3.59 0.75
CA MET A 32 -0.97 4.96 0.67
C MET A 32 0.12 5.98 0.34
N GLY A 33 1.31 5.85 0.93
CA GLY A 33 2.47 6.68 0.58
C GLY A 33 2.89 6.54 -0.89
N LEU A 34 2.90 5.32 -1.42
CA LEU A 34 3.17 5.08 -2.85
C LEU A 34 2.11 5.74 -3.75
N VAL A 35 0.83 5.57 -3.43
CA VAL A 35 -0.29 6.22 -4.14
C VAL A 35 -0.11 7.74 -4.14
N PHE A 36 0.22 8.32 -2.97
CA PHE A 36 0.42 9.76 -2.84
C PHE A 36 1.62 10.26 -3.65
N MET A 37 2.75 9.56 -3.64
CA MET A 37 3.91 9.90 -4.47
C MET A 37 3.58 9.88 -5.97
N LEU A 38 2.81 8.89 -6.41
CA LEU A 38 2.36 8.78 -7.79
C LEU A 38 1.38 9.90 -8.16
N ALA A 39 0.43 10.21 -7.27
CA ALA A 39 -0.56 11.27 -7.46
C ALA A 39 0.06 12.67 -7.48
N LYS A 40 1.05 12.93 -6.62
CA LYS A 40 1.81 14.19 -6.60
C LYS A 40 2.86 14.27 -7.70
N ARG A 41 3.03 13.21 -8.50
CA ARG A 41 4.09 13.08 -9.50
C ARG A 41 5.45 13.48 -8.92
N ALA A 42 5.72 12.99 -7.70
CA ALA A 42 6.94 13.29 -6.98
C ALA A 42 8.13 12.99 -7.90
N GLY A 43 9.10 13.91 -7.99
CA GLY A 43 10.20 13.86 -8.97
C GLY A 43 11.22 12.74 -8.76
N SER A 44 10.84 11.60 -8.16
CA SER A 44 11.71 10.45 -7.99
C SER A 44 11.76 9.60 -9.25
N LEU A 45 12.93 8.99 -9.49
CA LEU A 45 13.15 8.10 -10.63
C LEU A 45 12.17 6.92 -10.63
N TRP A 46 11.84 6.39 -9.45
CA TRP A 46 10.85 5.33 -9.30
C TRP A 46 9.46 5.78 -9.76
N VAL A 47 9.01 6.99 -9.38
CA VAL A 47 7.71 7.53 -9.85
C VAL A 47 7.72 7.69 -11.36
N GLN A 48 8.79 8.22 -11.96
CA GLN A 48 8.90 8.34 -13.42
C GLN A 48 8.87 6.98 -14.13
N TRP A 49 9.57 5.98 -13.59
CA TRP A 49 9.56 4.62 -14.11
C TRP A 49 8.16 3.99 -14.05
N VAL A 50 7.46 4.11 -12.92
CA VAL A 50 6.08 3.62 -12.78
C VAL A 50 5.14 4.35 -13.75
N TRP A 51 5.32 5.65 -13.94
CA TRP A 51 4.53 6.41 -14.91
C TRP A 51 4.70 5.91 -16.34
N ASN A 52 5.93 5.56 -16.73
CA ASN A 52 6.21 5.05 -18.07
C ASN A 52 5.79 3.60 -18.26
N GLN A 53 5.99 2.73 -17.26
CA GLN A 53 5.74 1.28 -17.40
C GLN A 53 4.30 0.89 -17.08
N HIS A 54 3.77 1.39 -15.96
CA HIS A 54 2.47 0.96 -15.44
C HIS A 54 1.32 1.89 -15.83
N LEU A 55 1.53 3.21 -15.78
CA LEU A 55 0.48 4.18 -16.07
C LEU A 55 0.37 4.47 -17.56
N GLN A 56 1.49 4.47 -18.31
CA GLN A 56 1.55 4.69 -19.75
C GLN A 56 0.76 5.96 -20.18
N GLY A 57 0.83 7.02 -19.38
CA GLY A 57 0.11 8.27 -19.61
C GLY A 57 -1.33 8.32 -19.11
N LYS A 58 -1.87 7.23 -18.54
CA LYS A 58 -3.18 7.22 -17.88
C LYS A 58 -3.07 7.74 -16.45
N TYR A 59 -4.14 8.33 -15.94
CA TYR A 59 -4.20 8.69 -14.53
C TYR A 59 -4.34 7.45 -13.65
N LEU A 60 -3.71 7.48 -12.47
CA LEU A 60 -3.79 6.39 -11.48
C LEU A 60 -5.24 6.01 -11.14
N TRP A 61 -6.12 7.01 -11.11
CA TRP A 61 -7.54 6.89 -10.76
C TRP A 61 -8.40 6.27 -11.87
N THR A 62 -8.02 6.48 -13.14
CA THR A 62 -8.79 5.99 -14.30
C THR A 62 -8.33 4.62 -14.78
N MET A 63 -7.29 4.06 -14.16
CA MET A 63 -6.69 2.80 -14.59
C MET A 63 -7.52 1.61 -14.10
N SER A 64 -7.90 0.69 -14.98
CA SER A 64 -8.46 -0.61 -14.56
C SER A 64 -7.36 -1.51 -14.00
N MET A 65 -7.72 -2.41 -13.09
CA MET A 65 -6.76 -3.38 -12.54
C MET A 65 -6.33 -4.38 -13.64
N PRO A 66 -5.04 -4.41 -14.03
CA PRO A 66 -4.58 -5.37 -15.02
C PRO A 66 -4.66 -6.80 -14.49
N GLN A 67 -4.99 -7.77 -15.34
CA GLN A 67 -4.96 -9.19 -14.97
C GLN A 67 -3.54 -9.64 -14.60
N ASP A 68 -2.56 -9.21 -15.40
CA ASP A 68 -1.14 -9.55 -15.24
C ASP A 68 -0.33 -8.45 -14.55
N CYS A 69 -0.75 -8.05 -13.33
CA CYS A 69 0.06 -7.17 -12.51
C CYS A 69 0.56 -7.83 -11.22
N SER A 70 1.69 -7.32 -10.73
CA SER A 70 2.31 -7.78 -9.49
C SER A 70 1.37 -7.57 -8.30
N TRP A 71 1.51 -8.42 -7.27
CA TRP A 71 0.67 -8.34 -6.08
C TRP A 71 0.79 -6.99 -5.35
N VAL A 72 1.98 -6.38 -5.40
CA VAL A 72 2.23 -5.03 -4.88
C VAL A 72 1.42 -4.00 -5.67
N TRP A 73 1.43 -4.06 -7.00
CA TRP A 73 0.66 -3.14 -7.83
C TRP A 73 -0.85 -3.31 -7.61
N ARG A 74 -1.35 -4.55 -7.46
CA ARG A 74 -2.75 -4.80 -7.07
C ARG A 74 -3.09 -4.13 -5.74
N SER A 75 -2.20 -4.22 -4.76
CA SER A 75 -2.42 -3.64 -3.43
C SER A 75 -2.45 -2.11 -3.50
N VAL A 76 -1.52 -1.49 -4.23
CA VAL A 76 -1.50 -0.04 -4.50
C VAL A 76 -2.80 0.42 -5.19
N LEU A 77 -3.25 -0.31 -6.22
CA LEU A 77 -4.49 0.01 -6.93
C LEU A 77 -5.74 -0.22 -6.08
N LYS A 78 -5.75 -1.18 -5.15
CA LYS A 78 -6.85 -1.34 -4.20
C LYS A 78 -6.88 -0.22 -3.17
N THR A 79 -5.72 0.14 -2.62
CA THR A 79 -5.61 1.20 -1.60
C THR A 79 -6.02 2.58 -2.14
N ARG A 80 -5.95 2.81 -3.45
CA ARG A 80 -6.48 4.06 -4.04
C ARG A 80 -7.99 4.22 -3.78
N GLU A 81 -8.76 3.14 -3.81
CA GLU A 81 -10.23 3.18 -3.62
C GLU A 81 -10.58 3.52 -2.18
N GLU A 82 -9.71 3.16 -1.23
CA GLU A 82 -9.83 3.51 0.19
C GLU A 82 -9.38 4.96 0.48
N ALA A 83 -8.67 5.60 -0.45
CA ALA A 83 -8.10 6.94 -0.29
C ALA A 83 -8.92 8.05 -0.99
N THR A 84 -10.12 7.73 -1.48
CA THR A 84 -11.09 8.69 -2.05
C THR A 84 -12.15 9.01 -1.01
#